data_AF-A0A496SYI7-F1
#
_entry.id   AF-A0A496SYI7-F1
#
_cell.length_a   1.000
_cell.length_b   1.000
_cell.length_c   1.000
_cell.angle_alpha   90.00
_cell.angle_beta   90.00
_cell.angle_gamma   90.00
#
_symmetry.space_group_name_H-M   'P 1'
#
loop_
_entity.id
_entity.type
_entity.pdbx_description
1 polymer ?
#
loop_
_entity_poly.entity_id
_entity_poly.type
_entity_poly.pdbx_seq_one_letter_code
_entity_poly.pdbx_strand_id
1 'polypeptide(L)'
;MQYRRLGRTKLKVSVIAFGGILLPQASEQERIRTINWALDLGVNFIDTARAYEDSETKIGKAVKGRRRQSILATKTVSREPKRALRDLETSLRELQTDLPIREMPEKSG
;
A
#
# COMPACT_ATOMS: atom_id res chain seq x y z
N MET A 1 2.91 -11.28 -14.51
CA MET A 1 3.12 -11.26 -13.04
C MET A 1 2.67 -12.59 -12.43
N GLN A 2 3.41 -13.14 -11.46
CA GLN A 2 2.98 -14.28 -10.64
C GLN A 2 2.39 -13.81 -9.32
N TYR A 3 1.38 -14.52 -8.81
CA TYR A 3 0.69 -14.18 -7.57
C TYR A 3 0.59 -15.38 -6.62
N ARG A 4 0.65 -15.13 -5.32
CA ARG A 4 0.48 -16.12 -4.25
C ARG A 4 -0.47 -15.62 -3.17
N ARG A 5 -1.09 -16.55 -2.46
CA ARG A 5 -1.89 -16.22 -1.27
C ARG A 5 -0.98 -15.76 -0.14
N LEU A 6 -1.31 -14.64 0.51
CA LEU A 6 -0.54 -14.11 1.64
C LEU A 6 -0.92 -14.85 2.93
N GLY A 7 -0.11 -15.82 3.34
CA GLY A 7 -0.31 -16.59 4.56
C GLY A 7 -1.70 -17.24 4.62
N ARG A 8 -2.40 -17.06 5.75
CA ARG A 8 -3.78 -17.55 5.94
C ARG A 8 -4.85 -16.57 5.46
N THR A 9 -4.49 -15.40 4.93
CA THR A 9 -5.46 -14.42 4.45
C THR A 9 -6.09 -14.85 3.13
N LYS A 10 -7.16 -14.18 2.68
CA LYS A 10 -7.70 -14.35 1.31
C LYS A 10 -7.02 -13.44 0.28
N LEU A 11 -5.96 -12.72 0.65
CA LEU A 11 -5.28 -11.77 -0.24
C LEU A 11 -4.38 -12.52 -1.22
N LYS A 12 -4.51 -12.19 -2.51
CA LYS A 12 -3.65 -12.67 -3.58
C LYS A 12 -2.67 -11.56 -3.98
N VAL A 13 -1.43 -11.67 -3.52
CA VAL A 13 -0.37 -10.67 -3.70
C VAL A 13 0.60 -11.10 -4.80
N SER A 14 1.20 -10.14 -5.50
CA SER A 14 2.32 -10.37 -6.41
C SER A 14 3.49 -10.97 -5.62
N VAL A 15 4.24 -11.89 -6.24
CA VAL A 15 5.39 -12.54 -5.56
C VAL A 15 6.54 -11.56 -5.25
N ILE A 16 6.54 -10.40 -5.91
CA ILE A 16 7.41 -9.25 -5.62
C ILE A 16 6.53 -8.12 -5.08
N ALA A 17 7.00 -7.44 -4.04
CA ALA A 17 6.37 -6.25 -3.49
C ALA A 17 7.14 -4.97 -3.87
N PHE A 18 6.42 -3.85 -3.96
CA PHE A 18 7.02 -2.53 -4.14
C PHE A 18 7.33 -1.91 -2.77
N GLY A 19 8.61 -1.61 -2.51
CA GLY A 19 9.07 -1.05 -1.24
C GLY A 19 9.05 0.48 -1.20
N GLY A 20 8.43 1.04 -0.15
CA GLY A 20 8.19 2.47 0.00
C GLY A 20 9.30 3.28 0.67
N ILE A 21 10.35 2.64 1.21
CA ILE A 21 11.37 3.31 2.04
C ILE A 21 12.18 4.39 1.30
N LEU A 22 12.41 4.23 0.00
CA LEU A 22 13.17 5.19 -0.80
C LEU A 22 12.28 6.26 -1.46
N LEU A 23 10.94 6.18 -1.31
CA LEU A 23 10.02 7.15 -1.90
C LEU A 23 10.33 8.61 -1.49
N PRO A 24 10.73 8.91 -0.24
CA PRO A 24 11.11 10.27 0.14
C PRO A 24 12.27 10.87 -0.67
N GLN A 25 13.17 10.03 -1.22
CA GLN A 25 14.40 10.48 -1.88
C GLN A 25 14.23 11.07 -3.29
N ALA A 26 13.00 11.20 -3.80
CA ALA A 26 12.75 11.86 -5.08
C ALA A 26 11.41 12.61 -5.08
N SER A 27 11.19 13.39 -6.14
CA SER A 27 9.98 14.19 -6.31
C SER A 27 8.72 13.32 -6.26
N GLU A 28 7.63 13.90 -5.75
CA GLU A 28 6.31 13.25 -5.73
C GLU A 28 5.88 12.77 -7.12
N GLN A 29 6.05 13.61 -8.15
CA GLN A 29 5.64 13.28 -9.51
C GLN A 29 6.40 12.07 -10.05
N GLU A 30 7.72 12.00 -9.81
CA GLU A 30 8.53 10.86 -10.21
C GLU A 30 8.08 9.59 -9.48
N ARG A 31 7.90 9.65 -8.16
CA ARG A 31 7.46 8.50 -7.36
C ARG A 31 6.06 8.01 -7.75
N ILE A 32 5.13 8.92 -8.02
CA ILE A 32 3.79 8.57 -8.52
C ILE A 32 3.90 7.83 -9.86
N ARG A 33 4.76 8.29 -10.78
CA ARG A 33 5.00 7.57 -12.05
C ARG A 33 5.61 6.20 -11.82
N THR A 34 6.59 6.06 -10.94
CA THR A 34 7.23 4.77 -10.63
C THR A 34 6.23 3.77 -10.03
N ILE A 35 5.37 4.22 -9.11
CA ILE A 35 4.34 3.36 -8.50
C ILE A 35 3.32 2.93 -9.56
N ASN A 36 2.84 3.85 -10.40
CA ASN A 36 1.92 3.52 -11.48
C ASN A 36 2.51 2.52 -12.48
N TRP A 37 3.79 2.69 -12.83
CA TRP A 37 4.48 1.74 -13.69
C TRP A 37 4.58 0.34 -13.07
N ALA A 38 4.84 0.24 -11.76
CA ALA A 38 4.82 -1.04 -11.05
C ALA A 38 3.42 -1.69 -11.08
N LEU A 39 2.36 -0.90 -10.89
CA LEU A 39 0.97 -1.36 -11.02
C LEU A 39 0.66 -1.85 -12.44
N ASP A 40 1.13 -1.14 -13.48
CA ASP A 40 0.96 -1.51 -14.89
C ASP A 40 1.65 -2.84 -15.23
N LEU A 41 2.80 -3.12 -14.59
CA LEU A 41 3.51 -4.40 -14.68
C LEU A 41 2.85 -5.53 -13.84
N GLY A 42 1.76 -5.21 -13.13
CA GLY A 42 0.96 -6.14 -12.34
C GLY A 42 1.42 -6.31 -10.89
N VAL A 43 2.42 -5.58 -10.41
CA VAL A 43 2.75 -5.57 -8.97
C VAL A 43 1.56 -4.99 -8.23
N ASN A 44 1.00 -5.74 -7.28
CA ASN A 44 -0.16 -5.28 -6.52
C ASN A 44 0.12 -5.13 -5.03
N PHE A 45 1.27 -5.57 -4.52
CA PHE A 45 1.59 -5.46 -3.10
C PHE A 45 2.58 -4.32 -2.87
N ILE A 46 2.15 -3.28 -2.14
CA ILE A 46 2.93 -2.08 -1.86
C ILE A 46 3.14 -1.98 -0.35
N ASP A 47 4.40 -1.89 0.06
CA ASP A 47 4.83 -1.81 1.45
C ASP A 47 5.34 -0.40 1.79
N THR A 48 4.94 0.13 2.93
CA THR A 48 5.43 1.40 3.48
C THR A 48 5.41 1.39 5.00
N ALA A 49 5.69 2.51 5.65
CA ALA A 49 5.60 2.67 7.09
C ALA A 49 5.33 4.13 7.44
N ARG A 50 4.68 4.37 8.59
CA ARG A 50 4.48 5.73 9.13
C ARG A 50 5.77 6.51 9.33
N ALA A 51 6.88 5.80 9.53
CA ALA A 51 8.21 6.38 9.73
C ALA A 51 8.90 6.78 8.42
N TYR A 52 8.35 6.42 7.25
CA TYR A 52 8.97 6.70 5.94
C TYR A 52 8.56 8.06 5.39
N GLU A 53 8.58 9.10 6.23
CA GLU A 53 8.29 10.49 5.85
C GLU A 53 7.02 10.62 4.96
N ASP A 54 7.15 11.14 3.73
CA ASP A 54 6.04 11.39 2.80
C ASP A 54 5.67 10.17 1.91
N SER A 55 6.23 9.00 2.20
CA SER A 55 6.01 7.76 1.44
C SER A 55 4.52 7.39 1.32
N GLU A 56 3.77 7.45 2.42
CA GLU A 56 2.35 7.12 2.42
C GLU A 56 1.51 8.11 1.61
N THR A 57 1.82 9.40 1.70
CA THR A 57 1.12 10.44 0.92
C THR A 57 1.37 10.25 -0.58
N LYS A 58 2.62 9.94 -0.98
CA LYS A 58 2.98 9.63 -2.38
C LYS A 58 2.25 8.37 -2.88
N ILE A 59 2.18 7.32 -2.06
CA ILE A 59 1.44 6.09 -2.39
C ILE A 59 -0.06 6.38 -2.51
N GLY A 60 -0.66 7.09 -1.55
CA GLY A 60 -2.08 7.44 -1.57
C GLY A 60 -2.47 8.20 -2.83
N LYS A 61 -1.66 9.18 -3.23
CA LYS A 61 -1.84 9.90 -4.50
C LYS A 61 -1.69 8.99 -5.72
N ALA A 62 -0.69 8.11 -5.73
CA ALA A 62 -0.44 7.21 -6.85
C ALA A 62 -1.55 6.17 -7.07
N VAL A 63 -2.16 5.66 -6.00
CA VAL A 63 -3.22 4.64 -6.08
C VAL A 63 -4.63 5.23 -6.18
N LYS A 64 -4.78 6.56 -6.16
CA LYS A 64 -6.06 7.22 -6.33
C LYS A 64 -6.68 6.82 -7.67
N GLY A 65 -7.92 6.33 -7.64
CA GLY A 65 -8.60 5.77 -8.83
C GLY A 65 -8.14 4.35 -9.23
N ARG A 66 -7.04 3.84 -8.66
CA ARG A 66 -6.50 2.49 -8.89
C ARG A 66 -6.48 1.62 -7.64
N ARG A 67 -7.15 2.04 -6.55
CA ARG A 67 -7.10 1.39 -5.23
C ARG A 67 -7.42 -0.11 -5.26
N ARG A 68 -8.32 -0.56 -6.15
CA ARG A 68 -8.68 -1.98 -6.31
C ARG A 68 -7.56 -2.84 -6.93
N GLN A 69 -6.55 -2.22 -7.51
CA GLN A 69 -5.38 -2.88 -8.10
C GLN A 69 -4.25 -3.04 -7.09
N SER A 70 -4.37 -2.49 -5.88
CA SER A 70 -3.32 -2.52 -4.86
C SER A 70 -3.78 -3.15 -3.54
N ILE A 71 -2.82 -3.75 -2.86
CA ILE A 71 -2.85 -4.24 -1.49
C ILE A 71 -1.75 -3.46 -0.78
N LEU A 72 -2.14 -2.71 0.25
CA LEU A 72 -1.25 -1.78 0.95
C LEU A 72 -0.88 -2.37 2.31
N ALA A 73 0.40 -2.37 2.65
CA ALA A 73 0.91 -2.63 3.98
C ALA A 73 1.57 -1.37 4.54
N THR A 74 1.23 -1.01 5.77
CA THR A 74 1.92 0.02 6.54
C THR A 74 2.24 -0.48 7.94
N LYS A 75 3.13 0.22 8.62
CA LYS A 75 3.72 -0.18 9.90
C LYS A 75 3.76 1.04 10.83
N THR A 76 3.44 0.81 12.09
CA THR A 76 3.78 1.72 13.18
C THR A 76 4.92 1.11 14.01
N VAL A 77 5.82 1.94 14.51
CA VAL A 77 6.83 1.55 15.50
C VAL A 77 6.28 1.61 16.93
N SER A 78 5.11 2.21 17.12
CA SER A 78 4.50 2.39 18.43
C SER A 78 4.00 1.06 18.99
N ARG A 79 4.45 0.75 20.21
CA ARG A 79 3.93 -0.37 21.00
C ARG A 79 2.83 0.05 21.98
N GLU A 80 2.58 1.35 22.12
CA GLU A 80 1.51 1.88 22.96
C GLU A 80 0.18 1.87 22.18
N PRO A 81 -0.91 1.26 22.69
CA PRO A 81 -2.16 1.11 21.96
C PRO A 81 -2.76 2.42 21.44
N LYS A 82 -2.84 3.47 22.29
CA LYS A 82 -3.43 4.75 21.91
C LYS A 82 -2.64 5.43 20.79
N ARG A 83 -1.32 5.32 20.81
CA ARG A 83 -0.46 5.90 19.77
C ARG A 83 -0.50 5.06 18.49
N ALA A 84 -0.55 3.73 18.59
CA ALA A 84 -0.71 2.87 17.43
C ALA A 84 -2.03 3.14 16.68
N LEU A 85 -3.12 3.43 17.41
CA LEU A 85 -4.40 3.83 16.80
C LEU A 85 -4.31 5.18 16.09
N ARG A 86 -3.67 6.19 16.69
CA ARG A 86 -3.43 7.48 16.03
C ARG A 86 -2.59 7.34 14.75
N ASP A 87 -1.56 6.50 14.81
CA ASP A 87 -0.73 6.18 13.66
C ASP A 87 -1.55 5.51 12.55
N LEU A 88 -2.44 4.58 12.90
CA LEU A 88 -3.37 3.95 11.95
C LEU A 88 -4.28 4.99 11.28
N GLU A 89 -4.94 5.85 12.04
CA GLU A 89 -5.83 6.91 11.51
C GLU A 89 -5.08 7.84 10.55
N THR A 90 -3.86 8.21 10.92
CA THR A 90 -2.98 9.04 10.09
C THR A 90 -2.59 8.30 8.81
N SER A 91 -2.23 7.02 8.91
CA SER A 91 -1.91 6.17 7.76
C SER A 91 -3.07 6.11 6.77
N LEU A 92 -4.29 5.86 7.25
CA LEU A 92 -5.50 5.76 6.42
C LEU A 92 -5.75 7.06 5.66
N ARG A 93 -5.60 8.20 6.34
CA ARG A 93 -5.73 9.53 5.72
C ARG A 93 -4.67 9.77 4.64
N GLU A 94 -3.39 9.55 4.94
CA GLU A 94 -2.30 9.79 3.98
C GLU A 94 -2.37 8.85 2.77
N LEU A 95 -2.71 7.57 3.01
CA LEU A 95 -2.92 6.57 1.97
C LEU A 95 -4.24 6.77 1.21
N GLN A 96 -5.08 7.73 1.61
CA GLN A 96 -6.39 8.02 1.02
C GLN A 96 -7.27 6.77 0.88
N THR A 97 -7.30 5.95 1.94
CA THR A 97 -8.07 4.71 1.99
C THR A 97 -8.76 4.57 3.34
N ASP A 98 -9.85 3.83 3.37
CA ASP A 98 -10.49 3.36 4.59
C ASP A 98 -10.03 1.93 4.94
N LEU A 99 -10.47 1.45 6.10
CA LEU A 99 -10.57 0.01 6.39
C LEU A 99 -12.00 -0.40 5.95
N PRO A 100 -12.26 -1.44 5.12
CA PRO A 100 -11.50 -2.70 4.93
C PRO A 100 -11.39 -3.23 3.45
N ILE A 101 -10.66 -4.34 3.21
CA ILE A 101 -11.09 -5.31 2.18
C ILE A 101 -11.75 -6.48 2.91
N ARG A 102 -13.04 -6.34 3.23
CA ARG A 102 -13.92 -7.49 3.41
C ARG A 102 -14.32 -7.94 2.00
N GLU A 103 -13.68 -9.00 1.54
CA GLU A 103 -13.99 -9.76 0.33
C GLU A 103 -13.64 -9.07 -0.99
N MET A 104 -12.62 -9.59 -1.69
CA MET A 104 -12.54 -9.40 -3.14
C MET A 104 -13.50 -10.40 -3.78
N PRO A 105 -14.34 -9.99 -4.75
CA PRO A 105 -15.13 -10.96 -5.49
C PRO A 105 -14.18 -11.96 -6.14
N GLU A 106 -14.49 -13.25 -5.98
CA GLU A 106 -13.84 -14.27 -6.78
C GLU A 106 -14.02 -13.87 -8.25
N LYS A 107 -12.91 -13.76 -8.98
CA LYS A 107 -13.02 -13.75 -10.44
C LYS A 107 -13.58 -15.12 -10.80
N SER A 108 -14.87 -15.14 -11.14
CA SER A 108 -15.50 -16.26 -11.83
C SER A 108 -14.65 -16.56 -13.06
N GLY A 109 -14.01 -17.73 -13.02
CA GLY A 109 -13.49 -18.40 -14.20
C GLY A 109 -14.59 -19.19 -14.87
#